data_AF-A0A428V116-F1
#
_entry.id   AF-A0A428V116-F1
#
_cell.length_a   1.000
_cell.length_b   1.000
_cell.length_c   1.000
_cell.angle_alpha   90.00
_cell.angle_beta   90.00
_cell.angle_gamma   90.00
#
_symmetry.space_group_name_H-M   'P 1'
#
loop_
_entity.id
_entity.type
_entity.pdbx_description
1 polymer ?
#
loop_
_entity_poly.entity_id
_entity_poly.type
_entity_poly.pdbx_seq_one_letter_code
_entity_poly.pdbx_strand_id
1 'polypeptide(L)'
;MVNFITSAALLLTAATSTLAVPQGLEARAPSCMDNLPGNTLANARNASTITLTATLTFGQINEAVECINYLASLGNQACVAGVGGQSFCRRGNTQITGIAVGLPSHQSTSSPCQAVARGAGLVMDRCSRADGKVRGQNPAWGNGHLMVDIRTVPQ
;
A
#
# COMPACT_ATOMS: atom_id res chain seq x y z
N MET A 1 -54.15 47.05 27.62
CA MET A 1 -52.98 47.88 27.22
C MET A 1 -51.88 46.90 26.83
N VAL A 2 -51.62 46.71 25.53
CA VAL A 2 -50.51 47.32 24.73
C VAL A 2 -49.14 47.19 25.41
N ASN A 3 -48.01 46.83 24.78
CA ASN A 3 -47.63 46.27 23.49
C ASN A 3 -46.07 46.19 23.53
N PHE A 4 -45.44 45.67 22.46
CA PHE A 4 -44.07 45.93 21.99
C PHE A 4 -42.93 44.98 22.38
N ILE A 5 -42.78 43.95 21.54
CA ILE A 5 -41.61 43.70 20.66
C ILE A 5 -40.31 44.39 21.08
N THR A 6 -39.26 43.62 21.37
CA THR A 6 -37.90 44.00 20.97
C THR A 6 -37.06 42.76 20.71
N SER A 7 -36.59 42.69 19.47
CA SER A 7 -35.75 41.68 18.88
C SER A 7 -34.36 41.65 19.54
N ALA A 8 -33.86 40.46 19.84
CA ALA A 8 -32.42 40.22 19.92
C ALA A 8 -32.12 38.96 19.10
N ALA A 9 -31.74 39.19 17.85
CA ALA A 9 -31.11 38.18 17.01
C ALA A 9 -29.75 37.82 17.62
N LEU A 10 -29.55 36.55 17.99
CA LEU A 10 -28.23 35.99 18.27
C LEU A 10 -28.04 34.71 17.45
N LEU A 11 -27.56 34.97 16.24
CA LEU A 11 -26.54 34.27 15.46
C LEU A 11 -26.15 32.83 15.88
N LEU A 12 -26.36 31.93 14.91
CA LEU A 12 -25.52 30.81 14.48
C LEU A 12 -24.44 30.31 15.44
N THR A 13 -24.61 29.07 15.89
CA THR A 13 -23.53 28.08 15.80
C THR A 13 -24.09 26.84 15.12
N ALA A 14 -24.08 26.85 13.78
CA ALA A 14 -24.03 25.60 13.04
C ALA A 14 -22.69 24.96 13.46
N ALA A 15 -22.76 23.97 14.36
CA ALA A 15 -21.66 23.05 14.55
C ALA A 15 -21.54 22.28 13.23
N THR A 16 -20.78 22.85 12.29
CA THR A 16 -20.12 22.05 11.29
C THR A 16 -19.20 21.15 12.11
N SER A 17 -19.67 19.92 12.33
CA SER A 17 -18.77 18.79 12.47
C SER A 17 -17.99 18.75 11.16
N THR A 18 -16.95 19.58 11.07
CA THR A 18 -15.77 19.19 10.34
C THR A 18 -15.43 17.85 10.95
N LEU A 19 -15.80 16.79 10.23
CA LEU A 19 -15.07 15.55 10.35
C LEU A 19 -13.64 15.98 10.01
N ALA A 20 -12.90 16.32 11.07
CA ALA A 20 -11.47 16.26 11.06
C ALA A 20 -11.21 14.82 10.64
N VAL A 21 -11.06 14.62 9.33
CA VAL A 21 -10.40 13.46 8.76
C VAL A 21 -9.14 13.38 9.61
N PRO A 22 -9.01 12.38 10.48
CA PRO A 22 -7.82 12.30 11.30
C PRO A 22 -6.67 12.33 10.30
N GLN A 23 -5.85 13.37 10.39
CA GLN A 23 -4.57 13.41 9.70
C GLN A 23 -3.58 12.56 10.51
N GLY A 24 -4.06 11.39 10.97
CA GLY A 24 -3.15 10.32 11.26
C GLY A 24 -2.34 10.11 9.99
N LEU A 25 -1.14 9.62 10.16
CA LEU A 25 -0.36 9.03 9.09
C LEU A 25 -1.07 7.74 8.62
N GLU A 26 -2.35 7.86 8.24
CA GLU A 26 -3.17 6.83 7.64
C GLU A 26 -2.41 6.37 6.42
N ALA A 27 -1.99 5.10 6.50
CA ALA A 27 -1.44 4.35 5.40
C ALA A 27 -2.23 4.73 4.13
N ARG A 28 -1.60 5.51 3.25
CA ARG A 28 -2.17 5.90 1.96
C ARG A 28 -2.78 4.65 1.36
N ALA A 29 -4.05 4.70 0.95
CA ALA A 29 -4.78 3.49 0.55
C ALA A 29 -3.92 2.61 -0.37
N PRO A 30 -3.84 1.29 -0.11
CA PRO A 30 -2.98 0.41 -0.89
C PRO A 30 -3.39 0.49 -2.35
N SER A 31 -2.40 0.78 -3.20
CA SER A 31 -2.58 0.81 -4.64
C SER A 31 -2.47 -0.61 -5.16
N CYS A 32 -3.62 -1.27 -5.33
CA CYS A 32 -3.69 -2.57 -5.97
C CYS A 32 -3.30 -2.40 -7.44
N MET A 33 -2.13 -2.93 -7.81
CA MET A 33 -1.63 -2.85 -9.18
C MET A 33 -2.22 -3.97 -10.04
N ASP A 34 -3.54 -4.13 -9.98
CA ASP A 34 -4.31 -5.11 -10.76
C ASP A 34 -4.39 -4.76 -12.26
N ASN A 35 -3.94 -3.56 -12.65
CA ASN A 35 -3.85 -3.15 -14.04
C ASN A 35 -2.70 -3.89 -14.76
N LEU A 36 -3.01 -5.09 -15.24
CA LEU A 36 -2.56 -5.44 -16.58
C LEU A 36 -3.45 -4.64 -17.54
N PRO A 37 -2.94 -3.64 -18.28
CA PRO A 37 -3.77 -2.99 -19.29
C PRO A 37 -4.25 -4.06 -20.28
N GLY A 38 -5.56 -4.08 -20.55
CA GLY A 38 -6.20 -5.06 -21.44
C GLY A 38 -5.64 -5.11 -22.88
N ASN A 39 -4.65 -4.27 -23.21
CA ASN A 39 -3.90 -4.31 -24.47
C ASN A 39 -2.75 -5.34 -24.48
N THR A 40 -2.32 -5.89 -23.33
CA THR A 40 -1.35 -7.01 -23.33
C THR A 40 -2.03 -8.34 -23.64
N LEU A 41 -3.36 -8.41 -23.54
CA LEU A 41 -4.19 -9.53 -24.02
C LEU A 41 -4.40 -9.49 -25.55
N ALA A 42 -4.25 -8.32 -26.18
CA ALA A 42 -4.42 -8.19 -27.64
C ALA A 42 -3.23 -8.75 -28.44
N ASN A 43 -2.03 -8.81 -27.85
CA ASN A 43 -0.87 -9.51 -28.41
C ASN A 43 -0.76 -10.97 -27.94
N ALA A 44 -1.82 -11.51 -27.32
CA ALA A 44 -1.90 -12.89 -26.87
C ALA A 44 -2.89 -13.70 -27.73
N ARG A 45 -3.15 -13.27 -28.98
CA ARG A 45 -3.99 -14.01 -29.94
C ARG A 45 -3.38 -15.32 -30.47
N ASN A 46 -2.17 -15.68 -30.04
CA ASN A 46 -1.61 -17.03 -30.17
C ASN A 46 -1.20 -17.59 -28.80
N ALA A 47 -2.11 -17.58 -27.83
CA ALA A 47 -1.82 -18.11 -26.52
C ALA A 47 -2.94 -19.03 -26.04
N SER A 48 -2.84 -20.29 -26.48
CA SER A 48 -3.27 -21.46 -25.69
C SER A 48 -2.48 -21.57 -24.36
N THR A 49 -1.55 -20.63 -24.09
CA THR A 49 -0.68 -20.46 -22.93
C THR A 49 -0.99 -19.21 -22.08
N ILE A 50 -2.14 -18.55 -22.27
CA ILE A 50 -2.54 -17.31 -21.57
C ILE A 50 -2.68 -17.47 -20.04
N THR A 51 -2.78 -18.69 -19.52
CA THR A 51 -2.87 -18.94 -18.07
C THR A 51 -1.53 -18.83 -17.34
N LEU A 52 -0.39 -18.73 -18.04
CA LEU A 52 0.94 -18.76 -17.42
C LEU A 52 1.58 -17.38 -17.24
N THR A 53 1.23 -16.38 -18.06
CA THR A 53 1.92 -15.07 -18.09
C THR A 53 1.25 -13.96 -17.28
N ALA A 54 -0.07 -14.04 -17.04
CA ALA A 54 -0.71 -13.16 -16.06
C ALA A 54 -0.13 -13.39 -14.65
N THR A 55 0.33 -14.61 -14.36
CA THR A 55 0.99 -15.05 -13.13
C THR A 55 2.36 -14.40 -12.88
N LEU A 56 3.04 -13.89 -13.93
CA LEU A 56 4.43 -13.43 -13.85
C LEU A 56 4.59 -12.05 -13.19
N THR A 57 3.50 -11.38 -12.86
CA THR A 57 3.57 -10.06 -12.19
C THR A 57 2.94 -10.03 -10.81
N PHE A 58 2.26 -11.10 -10.40
CA PHE A 58 1.62 -11.21 -9.09
C PHE A 58 2.38 -12.20 -8.21
N GLY A 59 2.65 -11.80 -6.97
CA GLY A 59 3.16 -12.69 -5.94
C GLY A 59 2.13 -13.72 -5.52
N GLN A 60 2.61 -14.81 -4.92
CA GLN A 60 1.77 -15.80 -4.25
C GLN A 60 1.42 -15.31 -2.86
N ILE A 61 0.15 -15.45 -2.46
CA ILE A 61 -0.32 -15.04 -1.13
C ILE A 61 0.46 -15.74 -0.03
N ASN A 62 0.66 -17.06 -0.14
CA ASN A 62 1.37 -17.84 0.89
C ASN A 62 2.80 -17.33 1.12
N GLU A 63 3.56 -17.13 0.04
CA GLU A 63 4.94 -16.63 0.09
C GLU A 63 5.00 -15.18 0.61
N ALA A 64 4.03 -14.35 0.23
CA ALA A 64 3.91 -12.98 0.73
C ALA A 64 3.63 -12.96 2.24
N VAL A 65 2.74 -13.82 2.74
CA VAL A 65 2.43 -13.97 4.16
C VAL A 65 3.67 -14.43 4.94
N GLU A 66 4.44 -15.38 4.43
CA GLU A 66 5.70 -15.78 5.05
C GLU A 66 6.70 -14.62 5.14
N CYS A 67 6.84 -13.84 4.06
CA CYS A 67 7.68 -12.65 4.09
C CYS A 67 7.17 -11.60 5.08
N ILE A 68 5.87 -11.38 5.16
CA ILE A 68 5.27 -10.44 6.12
C ILE A 68 5.52 -10.91 7.55
N ASN A 69 5.33 -12.19 7.84
CA ASN A 69 5.59 -12.77 9.17
C ASN A 69 7.08 -12.65 9.54
N TYR A 70 7.99 -12.87 8.59
CA TYR A 70 9.41 -12.65 8.80
C TYR A 70 9.70 -11.17 9.15
N LEU A 71 9.17 -10.22 8.37
CA LEU A 71 9.37 -8.79 8.63
C LEU A 71 8.74 -8.34 9.96
N ALA A 72 7.59 -8.90 10.33
CA ALA A 72 6.95 -8.67 11.61
C ALA A 72 7.79 -9.23 12.77
N SER A 73 8.42 -10.41 12.59
CA SER A 73 9.30 -11.02 13.59
C SER A 73 10.55 -10.20 13.90
N LEU A 74 11.03 -9.39 12.94
CA LEU A 74 12.15 -8.47 13.13
C LEU A 74 11.77 -7.25 14.00
N GLY A 75 10.48 -7.00 14.22
CA GLY A 75 9.99 -5.95 15.11
C GLY A 75 10.51 -4.56 14.74
N ASN A 76 11.25 -3.95 15.67
CA ASN A 76 11.82 -2.61 15.55
C ASN A 76 13.12 -2.52 14.75
N GLN A 77 13.58 -3.60 14.12
CA GLN A 77 14.73 -3.54 13.24
C GLN A 77 14.50 -2.53 12.11
N ALA A 78 15.53 -1.76 11.78
CA ALA A 78 15.45 -0.71 10.78
C ALA A 78 15.48 -1.33 9.37
N CYS A 79 14.34 -1.32 8.67
CA CYS A 79 14.22 -1.67 7.26
C CYS A 79 14.51 -0.42 6.43
N VAL A 80 15.72 -0.35 5.86
CA VAL A 80 16.20 0.80 5.07
C VAL A 80 16.00 0.55 3.58
N ALA A 81 15.44 1.51 2.86
CA ALA A 81 15.44 1.50 1.39
C ALA A 81 15.89 2.83 0.81
N GLY A 82 16.59 2.76 -0.32
CA GLY A 82 16.91 3.90 -1.17
C GLY A 82 15.93 4.05 -2.34
N VAL A 83 16.15 5.07 -3.17
CA VAL A 83 15.32 5.34 -4.36
C VAL A 83 15.41 4.22 -5.40
N GLY A 84 16.54 3.49 -5.45
CA GLY A 84 16.72 2.32 -6.32
C GLY A 84 15.91 1.08 -5.92
N GLY A 85 15.23 1.12 -4.77
CA GLY A 85 14.52 -0.02 -4.21
C GLY A 85 15.46 -1.00 -3.51
N GLN A 86 14.99 -1.63 -2.44
CA GLN A 86 15.70 -2.66 -1.69
C GLN A 86 14.78 -3.86 -1.47
N SER A 87 15.31 -5.08 -1.64
CA SER A 87 14.55 -6.29 -1.32
C SER A 87 14.64 -6.55 0.18
N PHE A 88 13.49 -6.48 0.86
CA PHE A 88 13.42 -6.80 2.28
C PHE A 88 13.27 -8.31 2.50
N CYS A 89 12.46 -8.95 1.66
CA CYS A 89 12.26 -10.38 1.70
C CYS A 89 11.95 -10.92 0.31
N ARG A 90 12.47 -12.12 0.01
CA ARG A 90 12.14 -12.90 -1.19
C ARG A 90 11.84 -14.33 -0.76
N ARG A 91 10.73 -14.87 -1.26
CA ARG A 91 10.27 -16.25 -1.05
C ARG A 91 9.70 -16.79 -2.36
N GLY A 92 10.35 -17.84 -2.89
CA GLY A 92 10.07 -18.36 -4.22
C GLY A 92 10.09 -17.28 -5.30
N ASN A 93 8.93 -17.06 -5.92
CA ASN A 93 8.72 -16.06 -6.96
C ASN A 93 8.21 -14.72 -6.42
N THR A 94 7.94 -14.60 -5.12
CA THR A 94 7.37 -13.39 -4.51
C THR A 94 8.47 -12.59 -3.80
N GLN A 95 8.46 -11.28 -4.00
CA GLN A 95 9.40 -10.37 -3.35
C GLN A 95 8.66 -9.17 -2.77
N ILE A 96 8.97 -8.86 -1.51
CA ILE A 96 8.60 -7.62 -0.87
C ILE A 96 9.80 -6.68 -0.94
N THR A 97 9.58 -5.53 -1.54
CA THR A 97 10.60 -4.50 -1.72
C THR A 97 10.17 -3.20 -1.06
N GLY A 98 11.13 -2.42 -0.59
CA GLY A 98 10.93 -1.04 -0.16
C GLY A 98 11.58 -0.09 -1.15
N ILE A 99 10.98 1.07 -1.41
CA ILE A 99 11.49 2.11 -2.29
C ILE A 99 11.35 3.45 -1.58
N ALA A 100 12.43 4.23 -1.50
CA ALA A 100 12.32 5.61 -1.04
C ALA A 100 11.66 6.47 -2.12
N VAL A 101 10.54 7.12 -1.78
CA VAL A 101 9.79 8.02 -2.66
C VAL A 101 9.79 9.44 -2.11
N GLY A 102 9.82 10.43 -3.01
CA GLY A 102 9.87 11.84 -2.64
C GLY A 102 11.19 12.29 -1.99
N LEU A 103 12.26 11.50 -2.11
CA LEU A 103 13.59 11.81 -1.62
C LEU A 103 14.61 11.86 -2.78
N PRO A 104 15.73 12.59 -2.63
CA PRO A 104 16.81 12.60 -3.63
C PRO A 104 17.39 11.19 -3.83
N SER A 105 17.91 10.90 -5.03
CA SER A 105 18.43 9.58 -5.45
C SER A 105 19.51 9.00 -4.53
N HIS A 106 20.29 9.84 -3.86
CA HIS A 106 21.36 9.45 -2.93
C HIS A 106 20.89 9.24 -1.50
N GLN A 107 19.64 9.57 -1.17
CA GLN A 107 19.10 9.39 0.16
C GLN A 107 18.35 8.08 0.30
N SER A 108 18.37 7.57 1.52
CA SER A 108 17.56 6.43 1.93
C SER A 108 16.60 6.85 3.03
N THR A 109 15.50 6.14 3.14
CA THR A 109 14.57 6.27 4.24
C THR A 109 14.51 4.94 4.98
N SER A 110 14.23 5.01 6.27
CA SER A 110 14.16 3.85 7.14
C SER A 110 12.82 3.80 7.86
N SER A 111 12.27 2.61 8.00
CA SER A 111 11.13 2.36 8.88
C SER A 111 11.36 1.08 9.67
N PRO A 112 10.71 0.93 10.83
CA PRO A 112 10.67 -0.36 11.52
C PRO A 112 10.14 -1.45 10.59
N CYS A 113 10.78 -2.62 10.55
CA CYS A 113 10.33 -3.73 9.72
C CYS A 113 8.90 -4.17 10.04
N GLN A 114 8.46 -4.04 11.29
CA GLN A 114 7.04 -4.22 11.66
C GLN A 114 6.09 -3.23 10.95
N ALA A 115 6.51 -1.99 10.72
CA ALA A 115 5.71 -0.98 10.01
C ALA A 115 5.64 -1.28 8.52
N VAL A 116 6.73 -1.82 7.95
CA VAL A 116 6.77 -2.36 6.58
C VAL A 116 5.83 -3.56 6.46
N ALA A 117 5.89 -4.50 7.41
CA ALA A 117 5.02 -5.67 7.47
C ALA A 117 3.55 -5.27 7.54
N ARG A 118 3.20 -4.27 8.36
CA ARG A 118 1.83 -3.73 8.42
C ARG A 118 1.39 -3.10 7.10
N GLY A 119 2.28 -2.34 6.45
CA GLY A 119 2.00 -1.78 5.12
C GLY A 119 1.77 -2.86 4.06
N ALA A 120 2.60 -3.90 4.04
CA ALA A 120 2.43 -5.05 3.16
C ALA A 120 1.16 -5.86 3.49
N GLY A 121 0.82 -6.02 4.77
CA GLY A 121 -0.44 -6.64 5.21
C GLY A 121 -1.68 -5.93 4.67
N LEU A 122 -1.68 -4.60 4.65
CA LEU A 122 -2.78 -3.83 4.03
C LEU A 122 -2.90 -4.07 2.52
N VAL A 123 -1.78 -4.27 1.82
CA VAL A 123 -1.81 -4.68 0.40
C VAL A 123 -2.39 -6.08 0.28
N MET A 124 -2.02 -7.01 1.15
CA MET A 124 -2.59 -8.36 1.16
C MET A 124 -4.11 -8.31 1.37
N ASP A 125 -4.58 -7.61 2.40
CA ASP A 125 -5.99 -7.57 2.77
C ASP A 125 -6.89 -6.96 1.68
N ARG A 126 -6.35 -6.02 0.90
CA ARG A 126 -7.13 -5.25 -0.08
C ARG A 126 -6.89 -5.65 -1.53
N CYS A 127 -5.71 -6.18 -1.83
CA CYS A 127 -5.25 -6.51 -3.19
C CYS A 127 -5.01 -8.02 -3.38
N SER A 128 -5.34 -8.86 -2.39
CA SER A 128 -5.42 -10.30 -2.60
C SER A 128 -6.61 -10.63 -3.50
N ARG A 129 -6.37 -11.53 -4.45
CA ARG A 129 -7.39 -12.06 -5.37
C ARG A 129 -7.71 -13.51 -5.03
N ALA A 130 -8.90 -13.95 -5.44
CA ALA A 130 -9.40 -15.31 -5.20
C ALA A 130 -8.58 -16.43 -5.90
N ASP A 131 -7.71 -16.07 -6.85
CA ASP A 131 -6.78 -16.96 -7.54
C ASP A 131 -5.48 -17.21 -6.75
N GLY A 132 -5.40 -16.76 -5.49
CA GLY A 132 -4.24 -16.95 -4.62
C GLY A 132 -3.10 -15.97 -4.90
N LYS A 133 -3.36 -14.92 -5.68
CA LYS A 133 -2.38 -13.93 -6.14
C LYS A 133 -2.52 -12.59 -5.44
N VAL A 134 -1.42 -11.86 -5.36
CA VAL A 134 -1.37 -10.52 -4.76
C VAL A 134 -0.37 -9.63 -5.48
N ARG A 135 -0.75 -8.38 -5.71
CA ARG A 135 0.16 -7.34 -6.19
C ARG A 135 -0.33 -5.98 -5.73
N GLY A 136 0.59 -5.16 -5.25
CA GLY A 136 0.27 -3.77 -4.95
C GLY A 136 1.37 -3.06 -4.21
N GLN A 137 1.12 -1.79 -3.95
CA GLN A 137 2.03 -0.93 -3.26
C GLN A 137 1.32 -0.18 -2.13
N ASN A 138 2.00 -0.03 -1.00
CA ASN A 138 1.51 0.75 0.12
C ASN A 138 2.69 1.39 0.86
N PRO A 139 2.59 2.64 1.34
CA PRO A 139 3.63 3.19 2.19
C PRO A 139 3.76 2.38 3.49
N ALA A 140 4.95 2.40 4.09
CA ALA A 140 5.15 1.85 5.41
C ALA A 140 4.35 2.63 6.45
N TRP A 141 3.85 1.92 7.46
CA TRP A 141 3.03 2.53 8.50
C TRP A 141 3.80 3.63 9.23
N GLY A 142 3.28 4.87 9.25
CA GLY A 142 3.94 6.01 9.89
C GLY A 142 5.13 6.58 9.13
N ASN A 143 5.46 6.10 7.93
CA ASN A 143 6.50 6.68 7.06
C ASN A 143 6.06 6.69 5.58
N GLY A 144 5.54 7.84 5.15
CA GLY A 144 5.08 8.05 3.77
C GLY A 144 6.18 8.12 2.70
N HIS A 145 7.45 8.16 3.10
CA HIS A 145 8.59 8.16 2.18
C HIS A 145 9.07 6.76 1.83
N LEU A 146 8.70 5.73 2.60
CA LEU A 146 9.05 4.34 2.29
C LEU A 146 7.84 3.66 1.63
N MET A 147 7.90 3.46 0.31
CA MET A 147 6.87 2.71 -0.41
C MET A 147 7.21 1.22 -0.39
N VAL A 148 6.30 0.39 0.11
CA VAL A 148 6.41 -1.07 0.09
C VAL A 148 5.71 -1.59 -1.15
N ASP A 149 6.38 -2.43 -1.92
CA ASP A 149 5.87 -3.02 -3.16
C ASP A 149 5.98 -4.55 -3.09
N ILE A 150 4.86 -5.23 -3.35
CA ILE A 150 4.78 -6.68 -3.47
C ILE A 150 4.71 -7.02 -4.97
N ARG A 151 5.73 -7.72 -5.44
CA ARG A 151 5.91 -8.09 -6.85
C ARG A 151 6.31 -9.55 -7.00
N THR A 152 6.10 -10.09 -8.20
CA THR A 152 6.80 -11.32 -8.61
C THR A 152 8.15 -10.99 -9.21
N VAL A 153 9.14 -11.83 -8.93
CA VAL A 153 10.46 -11.84 -9.56
C VAL A 153 10.76 -13.24 -10.10
N PRO A 154 11.14 -13.38 -11.38
CA PRO A 154 11.57 -14.67 -11.92
C PRO A 154 12.82 -15.17 -11.18
N GLN A 155 12.91 -16.49 -10.99
CA GLN A 155 14.06 -17.14 -10.38
C GLN A 155 15.27 -17.11 -11.31
#